data_AF-A0A9W5S298-F1
#
_entry.id   AF-A0A9W5S298-F1
#
_cell.length_a   1.000
_cell.length_b   1.000
_cell.length_c   1.000
_cell.angle_alpha   90.00
_cell.angle_beta   90.00
_cell.angle_gamma   90.00
#
_symmetry.space_group_name_H-M   'P 1'
#
loop_
_entity.id
_entity.type
_entity.pdbx_description
1 polymer ?
#
loop_
_entity_poly.entity_id
_entity_poly.type
_entity_poly.pdbx_seq_one_letter_code
_entity_poly.pdbx_strand_id
1 'polypeptide(L)'
;MYERVVLYYSASAAGERVAFRWDNSSRDPISGIAPAGRYDALYWRLGDDDMLDGVFGPFTGKQSDNRLALPLSQTDVSPGESLPVRKMKPSAGRVAVSYNGDMEYQRTPMLRRVVVRLSSSVVMGQIARLSGRSNSRVKASSVIIDPVEFIRNVDLARYYAVKFGSGRTAADKRAKATAILSERKAVTGATEGGTS
;
A
#
# COMPACT_ATOMS: atom_id res chain seq x y z
N MET A 1 22.15 20.67 -6.43
CA MET A 1 21.40 20.76 -5.14
C MET A 1 19.91 20.98 -5.35
N TYR A 2 19.51 21.97 -6.16
CA TYR A 2 18.10 22.28 -6.46
C TYR A 2 17.27 21.09 -6.98
N GLU A 3 17.78 20.34 -7.96
CA GLU A 3 17.08 19.16 -8.51
C GLU A 3 16.69 18.14 -7.44
N ARG A 4 17.60 17.83 -6.51
CA ARG A 4 17.35 16.89 -5.43
C ARG A 4 16.26 17.38 -4.48
N VAL A 5 16.19 18.69 -4.22
CA VAL A 5 15.16 19.31 -3.38
C VAL A 5 13.79 19.22 -4.05
N VAL A 6 13.69 19.57 -5.33
CA VAL A 6 12.43 19.47 -6.10
C VAL A 6 11.97 18.01 -6.21
N LEU A 7 12.90 17.09 -6.44
CA LEU A 7 12.60 15.66 -6.49
C LEU A 7 12.13 15.13 -5.13
N TYR A 8 12.78 15.54 -4.04
CA TYR A 8 12.37 15.16 -2.68
C TYR A 8 11.00 15.73 -2.32
N TYR A 9 10.75 17.01 -2.63
CA TYR A 9 9.43 17.65 -2.45
C TYR A 9 8.35 16.88 -3.20
N SER A 10 8.62 16.50 -4.45
CA SER A 10 7.68 15.70 -5.26
C SER A 10 7.38 14.35 -4.62
N ALA A 11 8.40 13.66 -4.09
CA ALA A 11 8.24 12.39 -3.40
C ALA A 11 7.45 12.54 -2.08
N SER A 12 7.77 13.55 -1.26
CA SER A 12 7.08 13.83 0.02
C SER A 12 5.63 14.22 -0.21
N ALA A 13 5.35 15.15 -1.14
CA ALA A 13 4.00 15.58 -1.47
C ALA A 13 3.13 14.42 -1.99
N ALA A 14 3.71 13.50 -2.78
CA ALA A 14 3.01 12.32 -3.24
C ALA A 14 2.65 11.38 -2.07
N GLY A 15 3.61 11.08 -1.18
CA GLY A 15 3.39 10.23 -0.02
C GLY A 15 2.39 10.81 0.98
N GLU A 16 2.48 12.11 1.28
CA GLU A 16 1.61 12.80 2.22
C GLU A 16 0.16 12.85 1.73
N ARG A 17 -0.06 13.10 0.43
CA ARG A 17 -1.40 13.06 -0.16
C ARG A 17 -2.04 11.70 -0.03
N VAL A 18 -1.27 10.62 -0.21
CA VAL A 18 -1.77 9.25 0.00
C VAL A 18 -2.09 9.01 1.48
N ALA A 19 -1.18 9.38 2.38
CA ALA A 19 -1.36 9.17 3.81
C ALA A 19 -2.60 9.92 4.35
N PHE A 20 -2.83 11.15 3.90
CA PHE A 20 -3.95 11.99 4.33
C PHE A 20 -5.32 11.43 3.94
N ARG A 21 -5.41 10.77 2.78
CA ARG A 21 -6.66 10.19 2.25
C ARG A 21 -6.85 8.72 2.55
N TRP A 22 -5.95 8.11 3.32
CA TRP A 22 -5.81 6.66 3.37
C TRP A 22 -7.08 5.96 3.87
N ASP A 23 -7.91 6.64 4.63
CA ASP A 23 -9.17 6.13 5.16
C ASP A 23 -10.19 5.78 4.07
N ASN A 24 -10.23 6.52 2.94
CA ASN A 24 -11.20 6.28 1.87
C ASN A 24 -10.59 6.49 0.47
N SER A 25 -10.58 5.42 -0.34
CA SER A 25 -10.06 5.41 -1.71
C SER A 25 -10.84 6.33 -2.65
N SER A 26 -12.09 6.67 -2.32
CA SER A 26 -12.95 7.56 -3.12
C SER A 26 -12.77 9.05 -2.83
N ARG A 27 -11.93 9.43 -1.84
CA ARG A 27 -11.68 10.84 -1.54
C ARG A 27 -11.07 11.58 -2.71
N ASP A 28 -11.44 12.84 -2.88
CA ASP A 28 -10.80 13.68 -3.87
C ASP A 28 -9.32 13.93 -3.48
N PRO A 29 -8.34 13.74 -4.38
CA PRO A 29 -6.93 13.86 -4.02
C PRO A 29 -6.47 15.31 -3.81
N ILE A 30 -7.29 16.35 -4.06
CA ILE A 30 -6.94 17.77 -3.79
C ILE A 30 -7.60 18.24 -2.50
N SER A 31 -8.93 18.15 -2.43
CA SER A 31 -9.75 18.63 -1.33
C SER A 31 -9.86 17.65 -0.16
N GLY A 32 -9.57 16.37 -0.37
CA GLY A 32 -9.75 15.32 0.64
C GLY A 32 -11.22 14.98 0.93
N ILE A 33 -12.18 15.58 0.23
CA ILE A 33 -13.60 15.37 0.46
C ILE A 33 -14.00 13.98 -0.05
N ALA A 34 -14.72 13.22 0.77
CA ALA A 34 -15.29 11.94 0.37
C ALA A 34 -16.67 12.16 -0.28
N PRO A 35 -16.92 11.62 -1.48
CA PRO A 35 -18.25 11.64 -2.08
C PRO A 35 -19.24 10.83 -1.23
N ALA A 36 -20.45 11.36 -1.08
CA ALA A 36 -21.50 10.71 -0.31
C ALA A 36 -21.82 9.31 -0.88
N GLY A 37 -21.97 8.32 0.01
CA GLY A 37 -22.31 6.95 -0.38
C GLY A 37 -21.17 6.12 -0.98
N ARG A 38 -19.96 6.67 -1.12
CA ARG A 38 -18.78 5.93 -1.58
C ARG A 38 -17.79 5.71 -0.45
N TYR A 39 -17.77 4.48 0.06
CA TYR A 39 -16.89 4.06 1.14
C TYR A 39 -16.15 2.80 0.73
N ASP A 40 -14.95 2.63 1.26
CA ASP A 40 -14.28 1.34 1.18
C ASP A 40 -14.98 0.32 2.11
N ALA A 41 -14.87 -0.96 1.77
CA ALA A 41 -15.49 -2.02 2.54
C ALA A 41 -14.94 -2.06 3.97
N LEU A 42 -15.80 -2.07 4.99
CA LEU A 42 -15.41 -1.96 6.40
C LEU A 42 -14.31 -2.94 6.86
N TYR A 43 -14.25 -4.13 6.26
CA TYR A 43 -13.34 -5.21 6.63
C TYR A 43 -12.27 -5.51 5.58
N TRP A 44 -12.02 -4.60 4.64
CA TRP A 44 -11.07 -4.81 3.55
C TRP A 44 -9.67 -5.23 4.04
N ARG A 45 -9.26 -4.74 5.21
CA ARG A 45 -7.96 -5.05 5.82
C ARG A 45 -7.80 -6.51 6.26
N LEU A 46 -8.90 -7.23 6.51
CA LEU A 46 -8.83 -8.65 6.85
C LEU A 46 -8.39 -9.48 5.63
N GLY A 47 -8.86 -9.10 4.44
CA GLY A 47 -8.53 -9.79 3.18
C GLY A 47 -7.27 -9.26 2.49
N ASP A 48 -7.20 -7.93 2.29
CA ASP A 48 -6.22 -7.31 1.38
C ASP A 48 -4.98 -6.73 2.10
N ASP A 49 -5.02 -6.53 3.42
CA ASP A 49 -3.90 -5.98 4.22
C ASP A 49 -3.16 -7.07 5.01
N ASP A 50 -3.40 -8.35 4.69
CA ASP A 50 -2.81 -9.53 5.37
C ASP A 50 -2.93 -9.47 6.90
N MET A 51 -4.00 -8.87 7.42
CA MET A 51 -4.18 -8.70 8.86
C MET A 51 -4.45 -10.03 9.56
N LEU A 52 -5.17 -10.93 8.92
CA LEU A 52 -5.43 -12.28 9.42
C LEU A 52 -4.14 -13.08 9.57
N ASP A 53 -3.20 -12.93 8.66
CA ASP A 53 -1.90 -13.61 8.73
C ASP A 53 -1.08 -13.14 9.94
N GLY A 54 -1.20 -11.87 10.33
CA GLY A 54 -0.58 -11.35 11.57
C GLY A 54 -1.29 -11.79 12.86
N VAL A 55 -2.60 -12.07 12.82
CA VAL A 55 -3.36 -12.50 14.01
C VAL A 55 -3.32 -14.02 14.21
N PHE A 56 -3.33 -14.79 13.11
CA PHE A 56 -3.49 -16.25 13.12
C PHE A 56 -2.26 -17.03 12.66
N GLY A 57 -1.34 -16.39 11.92
CA GLY A 57 -0.09 -16.98 11.46
C GLY A 57 1.14 -16.43 12.19
N PRO A 58 2.34 -16.98 11.93
CA PRO A 58 3.58 -16.29 12.27
C PRO A 58 3.58 -14.95 11.54
N PHE A 59 3.94 -13.85 12.22
CA PHE A 59 4.24 -12.55 11.60
C PHE A 59 5.42 -12.73 10.64
N THR A 60 5.18 -13.29 9.47
CA THR A 60 6.23 -13.59 8.48
C THR A 60 6.63 -12.34 7.70
N GLY A 61 5.96 -11.21 7.92
CA GLY A 61 6.21 -9.96 7.19
C GLY A 61 6.02 -10.12 5.69
N LYS A 62 5.35 -11.20 5.24
CA LYS A 62 5.06 -11.47 3.84
C LYS A 62 3.97 -10.50 3.41
N GLN A 63 4.40 -9.29 3.08
CA GLN A 63 3.54 -8.22 2.63
C GLN A 63 3.10 -8.55 1.21
N SER A 64 1.80 -8.52 0.96
CA SER A 64 1.26 -8.38 -0.40
C SER A 64 2.06 -7.33 -1.17
N ASP A 65 2.36 -7.60 -2.45
CA ASP A 65 3.12 -6.71 -3.33
C ASP A 65 2.30 -5.45 -3.63
N ASN A 66 2.25 -4.55 -2.65
CA ASN A 66 1.51 -3.30 -2.69
C ASN A 66 2.44 -2.20 -3.21
N ARG A 67 3.00 -2.44 -4.39
CA ARG A 67 3.94 -1.55 -5.07
C ARG A 67 3.38 -1.10 -6.40
N LEU A 68 3.59 0.16 -6.72
CA LEU A 68 3.11 0.83 -7.91
C LEU A 68 4.30 1.48 -8.62
N ALA A 69 4.54 1.11 -9.87
CA ALA A 69 5.60 1.71 -10.67
C ALA A 69 5.25 3.17 -11.05
N LEU A 70 6.27 4.01 -11.20
CA LEU A 70 6.13 5.41 -11.61
C LEU A 70 7.02 5.69 -12.83
N PRO A 71 6.52 6.48 -13.81
CA PRO A 71 5.17 7.05 -13.88
C PRO A 71 4.10 5.99 -14.18
N LEU A 72 2.84 6.29 -13.84
CA LEU A 72 1.73 5.39 -14.13
C LEU A 72 1.57 5.22 -15.65
N SER A 73 1.50 3.97 -16.10
CA SER A 73 1.12 3.66 -17.46
C SER A 73 -0.42 3.64 -17.55
N GLN A 74 -0.99 4.16 -18.64
CA GLN A 74 -2.45 4.20 -18.83
C GLN A 74 -3.10 2.80 -18.84
N THR A 75 -2.28 1.75 -18.95
CA THR A 75 -2.65 0.32 -18.91
C THR A 75 -2.66 -0.29 -17.51
N ASP A 76 -2.31 0.44 -16.45
CA ASP A 76 -2.15 -0.12 -15.09
C ASP A 76 -3.49 -0.43 -14.37
N VAL A 77 -4.63 -0.53 -15.06
CA VAL A 77 -5.89 -0.98 -14.45
C VAL A 77 -5.98 -2.50 -14.53
N SER A 78 -5.25 -3.18 -13.64
CA SER A 78 -5.41 -4.63 -13.49
C SER A 78 -6.72 -4.95 -12.76
N PRO A 79 -7.60 -5.79 -13.32
CA PRO A 79 -8.63 -6.46 -12.53
C PRO A 79 -7.93 -7.25 -11.40
N GLY A 80 -8.47 -7.20 -10.18
CA GLY A 80 -7.85 -7.81 -9.00
C GLY A 80 -6.81 -6.95 -8.26
N GLU A 81 -6.65 -5.67 -8.61
CA GLU A 81 -5.73 -4.77 -7.91
C GLU A 81 -6.10 -4.59 -6.42
N SER A 82 -5.10 -4.74 -5.55
CA SER A 82 -5.28 -4.58 -4.11
C SER A 82 -5.72 -3.16 -3.74
N LEU A 83 -6.56 -3.04 -2.71
CA LEU A 83 -7.05 -1.75 -2.25
C LEU A 83 -5.92 -0.76 -1.85
N PRO A 84 -4.80 -1.17 -1.22
CA PRO A 84 -3.65 -0.29 -1.03
C PRO A 84 -3.12 0.35 -2.31
N VAL A 85 -3.00 -0.41 -3.40
CA VAL A 85 -2.52 0.12 -4.69
C VAL A 85 -3.55 1.07 -5.30
N ARG A 86 -4.84 0.73 -5.23
CA ARG A 86 -5.93 1.63 -5.65
C ARG A 86 -5.94 2.96 -4.89
N LYS A 87 -5.59 2.96 -3.60
CA LYS A 87 -5.45 4.19 -2.78
C LYS A 87 -4.25 5.04 -3.18
N MET A 88 -3.18 4.43 -3.66
CA MET A 88 -1.94 5.12 -4.08
C MET A 88 -2.08 5.79 -5.46
N LYS A 89 -2.80 5.14 -6.39
CA LYS A 89 -2.95 5.57 -7.79
C LYS A 89 -3.26 7.06 -8.01
N PRO A 90 -4.25 7.67 -7.33
CA PRO A 90 -4.60 9.06 -7.63
C PRO A 90 -3.49 10.06 -7.29
N SER A 91 -2.66 9.76 -6.29
CA SER A 91 -1.48 10.57 -5.96
C SER A 91 -0.29 10.25 -6.86
N ALA A 92 -0.12 8.98 -7.22
CA ALA A 92 0.91 8.53 -8.17
C ALA A 92 0.72 9.16 -9.56
N GLY A 93 -0.52 9.32 -10.03
CA GLY A 93 -0.85 9.98 -11.30
C GLY A 93 -0.51 11.48 -11.35
N ARG A 94 -0.06 12.07 -10.24
CA ARG A 94 0.39 13.47 -10.16
C ARG A 94 1.89 13.63 -10.08
N VAL A 95 2.62 12.53 -10.00
CA VAL A 95 4.08 12.55 -10.14
C VAL A 95 4.39 12.87 -11.60
N ALA A 96 5.30 13.82 -11.83
CA ALA A 96 5.68 14.20 -13.19
C ALA A 96 6.23 12.99 -13.97
N VAL A 97 5.85 12.88 -15.24
CA VAL A 97 6.27 11.78 -16.14
C VAL A 97 7.78 11.70 -16.36
N SER A 98 8.52 12.77 -16.05
CA SER A 98 9.98 12.82 -16.11
C SER A 98 10.66 12.09 -14.94
N TYR A 99 9.91 11.69 -13.91
CA TYR A 99 10.43 10.98 -12.75
C TYR A 99 10.09 9.49 -12.82
N ASN A 100 11.10 8.66 -12.59
CA ASN A 100 10.98 7.22 -12.59
C ASN A 100 11.13 6.67 -11.16
N GLY A 101 10.41 5.61 -10.84
CA GLY A 101 10.59 4.92 -9.57
C GLY A 101 9.34 4.16 -9.16
N ASP A 102 8.97 4.25 -7.90
CA ASP A 102 7.84 3.51 -7.38
C ASP A 102 7.25 4.12 -6.10
N MET A 103 6.02 3.73 -5.82
CA MET A 103 5.29 4.01 -4.60
C MET A 103 4.90 2.69 -3.94
N GLU A 104 5.23 2.52 -2.67
CA GLU A 104 5.05 1.27 -1.93
C GLU A 104 4.30 1.54 -0.63
N TYR A 105 3.21 0.81 -0.38
CA TYR A 105 2.60 0.77 0.93
C TYR A 105 3.38 -0.22 1.79
N GLN A 106 3.79 0.18 3.00
CA GLN A 106 4.50 -0.68 3.95
C GLN A 106 3.73 -0.77 5.27
N ARG A 107 3.57 -2.00 5.75
CA ARG A 107 2.93 -2.30 7.03
C ARG A 107 3.93 -3.00 7.94
N THR A 108 4.20 -2.38 9.09
CA THR A 108 4.90 -3.03 10.21
C THR A 108 3.92 -3.25 11.36
N PRO A 109 4.26 -4.08 12.36
CA PRO A 109 3.41 -4.25 13.55
C PRO A 109 3.11 -2.95 14.30
N MET A 110 4.01 -1.96 14.19
CA MET A 110 3.94 -0.71 14.95
C MET A 110 3.27 0.42 14.17
N LEU A 111 3.46 0.49 12.85
CA LEU A 111 2.94 1.58 12.03
C LEU A 111 2.76 1.18 10.57
N ARG A 112 2.00 2.00 9.86
CA ARG A 112 1.82 1.94 8.41
C ARG A 112 2.41 3.18 7.77
N ARG A 113 3.01 3.02 6.60
CA ARG A 113 3.59 4.15 5.84
C ARG A 113 3.48 3.94 4.35
N VAL A 114 3.50 5.03 3.62
CA VAL A 114 3.72 5.05 2.17
C VAL A 114 5.16 5.47 1.94
N VAL A 115 5.89 4.72 1.12
CA VAL A 115 7.25 5.02 0.72
C VAL A 115 7.24 5.38 -0.75
N VAL A 116 7.78 6.55 -1.09
CA VAL A 116 7.92 7.01 -2.46
C VAL A 116 9.40 7.08 -2.80
N ARG A 117 9.80 6.38 -3.85
CA ARG A 117 11.16 6.38 -4.39
C ARG A 117 11.12 7.01 -5.77
N LEU A 118 11.84 8.12 -5.95
CA LEU A 118 11.94 8.79 -7.24
C LEU A 118 13.39 8.90 -7.68
N SER A 119 13.57 8.89 -8.99
CA SER A 119 14.81 9.17 -9.68
C SER A 119 14.54 10.05 -10.88
N SER A 120 15.41 11.03 -11.08
CA SER A 120 15.42 11.87 -12.27
C SER A 120 16.39 11.27 -13.28
N SER A 121 15.91 11.03 -14.50
CA SER A 121 16.74 10.68 -15.66
C SER A 121 16.72 11.83 -16.67
N VAL A 122 16.86 13.07 -16.20
CA VAL A 122 16.92 14.20 -17.13
C VAL A 122 18.30 14.15 -17.82
N VAL A 123 18.32 13.59 -19.03
CA VAL A 123 19.44 13.73 -19.95
C VAL A 123 19.38 15.15 -20.52
N MET A 124 19.95 16.12 -19.81
CA MET A 124 20.14 17.48 -20.35
C MET A 124 21.18 17.47 -21.48
N GLY A 125 20.80 17.01 -22.68
CA GLY A 125 21.52 17.19 -23.95
C GLY A 125 23.06 17.19 -23.89
N GLN A 126 23.69 18.06 -24.69
CA GLN A 126 25.16 18.18 -24.80
C GLN A 126 25.85 18.58 -23.48
N ILE A 127 25.12 19.11 -22.49
CA ILE A 127 25.65 19.52 -21.18
C ILE A 127 25.94 18.29 -20.28
N ALA A 128 25.20 17.18 -20.47
CA ALA A 128 25.41 15.94 -19.72
C ALA A 128 26.79 15.31 -19.96
N ARG A 129 27.48 15.67 -21.05
CA ARG A 129 28.85 15.24 -21.37
C ARG A 129 29.92 15.99 -20.55
N LEU A 130 29.63 17.20 -20.10
CA LEU A 130 30.54 18.04 -19.31
C LEU A 130 30.35 17.85 -17.80
N SER A 131 29.16 17.45 -17.35
CA SER A 131 28.79 17.53 -15.93
C SER A 131 28.92 16.23 -15.13
N GLY A 132 29.33 15.12 -15.73
CA GLY A 132 29.41 13.83 -15.03
C GLY A 132 28.08 13.45 -14.39
N ARG A 133 27.09 13.08 -15.21
CA ARG A 133 25.72 12.64 -14.86
C ARG A 133 25.54 12.17 -13.40
N SER A 134 24.95 13.03 -12.57
CA SER A 134 24.45 12.69 -11.25
C SER A 134 23.00 12.22 -11.39
N ASN A 135 22.78 10.92 -11.45
CA ASN A 135 21.43 10.36 -11.28
C ASN A 135 20.96 10.70 -9.86
N SER A 136 20.05 11.68 -9.72
CA SER A 136 19.51 12.05 -8.42
C SER A 136 18.42 11.06 -8.02
N ARG A 137 18.62 10.38 -6.89
CA ARG A 137 17.65 9.46 -6.29
C ARG A 137 17.25 9.97 -4.91
N VAL A 138 15.96 9.94 -4.63
CA VAL A 138 15.40 10.33 -3.33
C VAL A 138 14.41 9.28 -2.84
N LYS A 139 14.23 9.25 -1.53
CA LYS A 139 13.24 8.46 -0.83
C LYS A 139 12.53 9.36 0.16
N ALA A 140 11.20 9.37 0.10
CA ALA A 140 10.35 9.99 1.10
C ALA A 140 9.42 8.93 1.70
N SER A 141 9.01 9.14 2.95
CA SER A 141 8.05 8.26 3.62
C SER A 141 7.06 9.06 4.44
N SER A 142 5.79 8.69 4.35
CA SER A 142 4.69 9.37 5.04
C SER A 142 3.91 8.35 5.87
N VAL A 143 3.71 8.66 7.15
CA VAL A 143 3.00 7.77 8.09
C VAL A 143 1.50 7.90 7.86
N ILE A 144 0.83 6.76 7.78
CA ILE A 144 -0.63 6.69 7.68
C ILE A 144 -1.21 6.72 9.10
N ILE A 145 -2.08 7.70 9.37
CA ILE A 145 -2.80 7.81 10.63
C ILE A 145 -4.30 7.57 10.35
N ASP A 146 -4.81 6.46 10.87
CA ASP A 146 -6.22 6.07 10.73
C ASP A 146 -6.73 5.56 12.09
N PRO A 147 -7.17 6.48 12.97
CA PRO A 147 -7.44 6.16 14.37
C PRO A 147 -8.66 5.24 14.53
N VAL A 148 -9.69 5.42 13.71
CA VAL A 148 -10.92 4.60 13.76
C VAL A 148 -10.57 3.15 13.44
N GLU A 149 -9.75 2.94 12.41
CA GLU A 149 -9.35 1.59 12.00
C GLU A 149 -8.33 0.97 12.95
N PHE A 150 -7.49 1.78 13.60
CA PHE A 150 -6.62 1.28 14.65
C PHE A 150 -7.43 0.67 15.81
N ILE A 151 -8.46 1.38 16.30
CA ILE A 151 -9.33 0.90 17.38
C ILE A 151 -10.03 -0.39 16.97
N ARG A 152 -10.59 -0.45 15.74
CA ARG A 152 -11.24 -1.67 15.21
C ARG A 152 -10.30 -2.86 15.16
N ASN A 153 -9.06 -2.66 14.71
CA ASN A 153 -8.08 -3.74 14.60
C ASN A 153 -7.63 -4.26 15.97
N VAL A 154 -7.42 -3.35 16.93
CA VAL A 154 -7.06 -3.71 18.31
C VAL A 154 -8.21 -4.45 18.98
N ASP A 155 -9.45 -3.99 18.82
CA ASP A 155 -10.62 -4.65 19.39
C ASP A 155 -10.85 -6.04 18.76
N LEU A 156 -10.69 -6.16 17.44
CA LEU A 156 -10.77 -7.44 16.74
C LEU A 156 -9.69 -8.42 17.23
N ALA A 157 -8.45 -7.94 17.35
CA ALA A 157 -7.34 -8.74 17.86
C ALA A 157 -7.60 -9.19 19.30
N ARG A 158 -8.10 -8.29 20.17
CA ARG A 158 -8.48 -8.60 21.55
C ARG A 158 -9.61 -9.63 21.59
N TYR A 159 -10.68 -9.42 20.83
CA TYR A 159 -11.83 -10.32 20.76
C TYR A 159 -11.40 -11.72 20.34
N TYR A 160 -10.60 -11.84 19.28
CA TYR A 160 -10.12 -13.15 18.83
C TYR A 160 -9.05 -13.76 19.73
N ALA A 161 -8.20 -12.95 20.38
CA ALA A 161 -7.28 -13.45 21.40
C ALA A 161 -8.03 -14.10 22.56
N VAL A 162 -9.13 -13.50 23.02
CA VAL A 162 -10.00 -14.08 24.04
C VAL A 162 -10.77 -15.29 23.50
N LYS A 163 -11.39 -15.18 22.32
CA LYS A 163 -12.22 -16.24 21.72
C LYS A 163 -11.44 -17.52 21.40
N PHE A 164 -10.20 -17.37 20.93
CA PHE A 164 -9.34 -18.51 20.65
C PHE A 164 -8.48 -18.92 21.86
N GLY A 165 -8.32 -18.04 22.84
CA GLY A 165 -7.68 -18.31 24.13
C GLY A 165 -6.18 -18.58 24.06
N SER A 166 -5.59 -18.89 25.22
CA SER A 166 -4.24 -19.44 25.37
C SER A 166 -4.35 -20.90 25.82
N GLY A 167 -3.78 -21.83 25.05
CA GLY A 167 -3.81 -23.27 25.35
C GLY A 167 -3.62 -24.13 24.09
N ARG A 168 -3.48 -25.47 24.26
CA ARG A 168 -3.26 -26.42 23.15
C ARG A 168 -4.40 -26.38 22.11
N THR A 169 -5.64 -26.22 22.59
CA THR A 169 -6.84 -26.06 21.78
C THR A 169 -6.87 -24.74 20.98
N ALA A 170 -6.14 -23.72 21.42
CA ALA A 170 -6.01 -22.44 20.70
C ALA A 170 -5.09 -22.59 19.48
N ALA A 171 -3.98 -23.32 19.64
CA ALA A 171 -3.07 -23.64 18.56
C ALA A 171 -3.76 -24.46 17.45
N ASP A 172 -4.56 -25.47 17.84
CA ASP A 172 -5.33 -26.28 16.89
C ASP A 172 -6.38 -25.46 16.12
N LYS A 173 -7.07 -24.54 16.82
CA LYS A 173 -8.04 -23.63 16.18
C LYS A 173 -7.37 -22.62 15.24
N ARG A 174 -6.21 -22.08 15.62
CA ARG A 174 -5.40 -21.20 14.75
C ARG A 174 -4.89 -21.94 13.52
N ALA A 175 -4.36 -23.16 13.68
CA ALA A 175 -3.91 -23.99 12.57
C ALA A 175 -5.05 -24.30 11.58
N LYS A 176 -6.24 -24.65 12.08
CA LYS A 176 -7.44 -24.83 11.24
C LYS A 176 -7.85 -23.55 10.52
N ALA A 177 -7.82 -22.39 11.21
CA ALA A 177 -8.14 -21.11 10.58
C ALA A 177 -7.15 -20.76 9.46
N THR A 178 -5.85 -20.94 9.69
CA THR A 178 -4.81 -20.70 8.67
C THR A 178 -4.97 -21.64 7.47
N ALA A 179 -5.33 -22.91 7.69
CA ALA A 179 -5.60 -23.86 6.61
C ALA A 179 -6.77 -23.40 5.71
N ILE A 180 -7.87 -22.96 6.31
CA ILE A 180 -9.05 -22.43 5.59
C ILE A 180 -8.68 -21.16 4.81
N LEU A 181 -7.84 -20.29 5.37
CA LEU A 181 -7.38 -19.08 4.69
C LEU A 181 -6.50 -19.39 3.48
N SER A 182 -5.59 -20.37 3.60
CA SER A 182 -4.77 -20.81 2.46
C SER A 182 -5.60 -21.46 1.35
N GLU A 183 -6.62 -22.24 1.71
CA GLU A 183 -7.54 -22.87 0.76
C GLU A 183 -8.36 -21.81 0.01
N ARG A 184 -8.89 -20.80 0.72
CA ARG A 184 -9.62 -19.69 0.08
C ARG A 184 -8.72 -18.81 -0.78
N LYS A 185 -7.50 -18.48 -0.34
CA LYS A 185 -6.53 -17.73 -1.18
C LYS A 185 -6.21 -18.51 -2.47
N ALA A 186 -6.12 -19.84 -2.43
CA ALA A 186 -5.90 -20.68 -3.60
C ALA A 186 -7.12 -20.75 -4.54
N VAL A 187 -8.34 -20.82 -4.00
CA VAL A 187 -9.58 -20.84 -4.80
C VAL A 187 -9.86 -19.50 -5.48
N THR A 188 -9.61 -18.38 -4.79
CA THR A 188 -9.73 -17.04 -5.39
C THR A 188 -8.66 -16.82 -6.48
N GLY A 189 -7.45 -17.36 -6.31
CA GLY A 189 -6.41 -17.32 -7.36
C GLY A 189 -6.70 -18.23 -8.56
N ALA A 190 -7.51 -19.28 -8.40
CA ALA A 190 -7.88 -20.20 -9.47
C ALA A 190 -9.10 -19.75 -10.29
N THR A 191 -9.93 -18.86 -9.75
CA THR A 191 -11.14 -18.36 -10.43
C THR A 191 -10.88 -17.21 -11.41
N GLU A 192 -9.68 -16.62 -11.43
CA GLU A 192 -9.28 -15.60 -12.42
C GLU A 192 -8.56 -16.19 -13.65
N GLY A 193 -8.35 -17.51 -13.71
CA GLY A 193 -7.65 -18.20 -14.81
C GLY A 193 -8.53 -18.93 -15.82
N GLY A 194 -9.86 -18.74 -15.79
CA GLY A 194 -10.78 -19.61 -16.51
C GLY A 194 -12.02 -18.94 -17.06
N THR A 195 -11.85 -18.15 -18.13
CA THR A 195 -12.79 -18.11 -19.26
C THR A 195 -12.02 -17.62 -20.49
N SER A 196 -11.69 -18.57 -21.37
CA SER A 196 -11.42 -18.32 -22.80
C SER A 196 -12.71 -17.99 -23.53
#